data_AF-A0A094PDT6-F1
#
_entry.id   AF-A0A094PDT6-F1
#
_cell.length_a   1.000
_cell.length_b   1.000
_cell.length_c   1.000
_cell.angle_alpha   90.00
_cell.angle_beta   90.00
_cell.angle_gamma   90.00
#
_symmetry.space_group_name_H-M   'P 1'
#
loop_
_entity.id
_entity.type
_entity.pdbx_description
1 polymer ?
#
loop_
_entity_poly.entity_id
_entity_poly.type
_entity_poly.pdbx_seq_one_letter_code
_entity_poly.pdbx_strand_id
1 'polypeptide(L)'
;MCLSCVQNGLVIADSIGLQPQTTKVLSIATAAVMLFSLAVPMATPDTKVKAGDVCTKANVKIVKSGKTFVCKKSGNKQVWRVQAKKPSTSITSPTTTPTTTPTTQVQLPTAGSPCPKLGTKVVGNNGFMKCVWTGGPTIDFLNNIRWRYYPVVKTSSSKSHNYSTTPVENSACTNSGDNFDISGGILECRWINGSKLVWIKINTVKSTFSNAKSPVSIDVCKLQNSASVADRTGRNSGGGLVGFPLVDTNKNRMNLKGTNEVLIVPIDFPDFPGGNEVIAQLEYDKKWMTDWFEYFSNGQSKFNVTTINKWLRMPKERSAYPSDAKTKDAFASDHGRRMADQAQPFIDEITKEIDLRKFSTVYFFYPDGEITFVDFIIRNQWFKVKEGQIQLNLFSWGRNLEGMETLKWSYYIHETLHDFNISMHAPGNGWPMSIGTNQSGISLVLNAWEQFLFDWLPTDQIYCDDAATLKKATISLSPLEREDRQTKMAVIKLSKTKAIVVEAHGIDKWSNLKFGDREFPAGFYGVMTYVVDLDKNAAPPINSDGTSLSNDDWAWAVFQQVQGGSSNRFNISVGNQKNLADYVAVLGDSFLIEGVRIKLVATGDYETIEISKD
;
A
#
# COMPACT_ATOMS: atom_id res chain seq x y z
N MET A 1 -9.29 3.89 9.79
CA MET A 1 -9.08 3.52 8.37
C MET A 1 -9.97 4.37 7.50
N CYS A 2 -9.38 5.18 6.62
CA CYS A 2 -10.12 6.00 5.68
C CYS A 2 -10.79 5.13 4.62
N LEU A 3 -12.10 4.95 4.79
CA LEU A 3 -12.94 4.17 3.89
C LEU A 3 -13.48 4.99 2.71
N SER A 4 -13.34 6.32 2.78
CA SER A 4 -13.92 7.23 1.79
C SER A 4 -13.12 7.35 0.48
N CYS A 5 -11.85 6.90 0.43
CA CYS A 5 -10.99 7.15 -0.74
C CYS A 5 -10.97 6.05 -1.81
N VAL A 6 -11.67 4.93 -1.60
CA VAL A 6 -11.92 3.93 -2.68
C VAL A 6 -13.13 4.36 -3.55
N GLN A 7 -13.84 5.43 -3.16
CA GLN A 7 -15.13 5.79 -3.72
C GLN A 7 -15.06 6.62 -5.03
N ASN A 8 -15.89 6.14 -5.97
CA ASN A 8 -16.65 6.87 -6.97
C ASN A 8 -15.94 7.30 -8.27
N GLY A 9 -16.12 6.45 -9.29
CA GLY A 9 -16.13 6.84 -10.70
C GLY A 9 -17.49 6.47 -11.32
N LEU A 10 -18.23 7.50 -11.74
CA LEU A 10 -19.40 7.55 -12.63
C LEU A 10 -20.72 6.85 -12.21
N VAL A 11 -21.70 7.70 -11.89
CA VAL A 11 -23.15 7.41 -11.84
C VAL A 11 -23.70 7.46 -13.27
N ILE A 12 -24.43 6.43 -13.69
CA ILE A 12 -25.38 6.53 -14.81
C ILE A 12 -26.77 6.60 -14.18
N ALA A 13 -27.49 7.68 -14.52
CA ALA A 13 -28.88 7.86 -14.20
C ALA A 13 -29.72 6.84 -14.99
N ASP A 14 -30.69 6.20 -14.32
CA ASP A 14 -32.01 6.00 -14.92
C ASP A 14 -33.06 5.66 -13.87
N SER A 15 -34.26 6.12 -14.19
CA SER A 15 -35.43 6.28 -13.35
C SER A 15 -36.42 5.10 -13.44
N ILE A 16 -37.32 5.05 -12.43
CA ILE A 16 -38.66 4.40 -12.40
C ILE A 16 -38.71 2.92 -11.99
N GLY A 17 -39.56 2.63 -10.99
CA GLY A 17 -40.26 1.34 -10.90
C GLY A 17 -40.50 0.77 -9.50
N LEU A 18 -41.49 1.28 -8.78
CA LEU A 18 -42.11 0.62 -7.62
C LEU A 18 -42.80 -0.69 -8.04
N GLN A 19 -42.58 -1.79 -7.30
CA GLN A 19 -43.62 -2.58 -6.60
C GLN A 19 -43.02 -3.88 -5.98
N PRO A 20 -43.53 -4.34 -4.82
CA PRO A 20 -43.03 -5.51 -4.10
C PRO A 20 -43.86 -6.76 -4.39
N GLN A 21 -43.29 -7.97 -4.28
CA GLN A 21 -44.06 -9.16 -3.92
C GLN A 21 -43.30 -10.17 -3.05
N THR A 22 -44.06 -10.65 -2.08
CA THR A 22 -43.84 -11.63 -1.03
C THR A 22 -44.09 -13.07 -1.49
N THR A 23 -43.38 -14.07 -0.93
CA THR A 23 -43.83 -15.38 -0.36
C THR A 23 -42.62 -16.32 -0.31
N LYS A 24 -42.11 -16.78 0.84
CA LYS A 24 -42.56 -17.83 1.80
C LYS A 24 -42.67 -19.27 1.24
N VAL A 25 -41.81 -20.13 1.82
CA VAL A 25 -41.98 -21.55 2.20
C VAL A 25 -41.77 -22.61 1.11
N LEU A 26 -40.79 -23.52 1.28
CA LEU A 26 -41.04 -24.90 1.75
C LEU A 26 -39.72 -25.68 1.95
N SER A 27 -39.59 -26.29 3.13
CA SER A 27 -38.58 -27.28 3.50
C SER A 27 -38.96 -28.66 2.96
N ILE A 28 -38.02 -29.42 2.38
CA ILE A 28 -38.09 -30.88 2.33
C ILE A 28 -36.68 -31.44 2.59
N ALA A 29 -36.60 -32.19 3.69
CA ALA A 29 -35.49 -33.05 4.04
C ALA A 29 -35.52 -34.34 3.22
N THR A 30 -34.38 -34.81 2.75
CA THR A 30 -34.21 -36.22 2.41
C THR A 30 -32.79 -36.66 2.74
N ALA A 31 -32.69 -37.58 3.69
CA ALA A 31 -31.47 -38.28 4.07
C ALA A 31 -31.12 -39.34 3.03
N ALA A 32 -29.84 -39.46 2.69
CA ALA A 32 -29.29 -40.64 2.03
C ALA A 32 -27.91 -40.93 2.63
N VAL A 33 -27.89 -41.96 3.46
CA VAL A 33 -26.72 -42.69 3.96
C VAL A 33 -26.17 -43.52 2.80
N MET A 34 -24.86 -43.50 2.53
CA MET A 34 -24.08 -44.73 2.29
C MET A 34 -22.57 -44.49 2.09
N LEU A 35 -21.82 -45.22 2.92
CA LEU A 35 -20.61 -46.01 2.63
C LEU A 35 -19.27 -45.28 2.44
N PHE A 36 -18.55 -45.21 3.58
CA PHE A 36 -17.11 -45.19 3.71
C PHE A 36 -16.45 -46.39 3.00
N SER A 37 -15.46 -46.11 2.14
CA SER A 37 -14.43 -47.07 1.74
C SER A 37 -13.06 -46.46 2.07
N LEU A 38 -12.42 -46.99 3.11
CA LEU A 38 -11.06 -46.72 3.54
C LEU A 38 -10.08 -47.30 2.51
N ALA A 39 -9.24 -46.44 1.91
CA ALA A 39 -8.02 -46.85 1.22
C ALA A 39 -6.85 -46.05 1.81
N VAL A 40 -5.99 -46.75 2.56
CA VAL A 40 -4.72 -46.23 3.08
C VAL A 40 -3.67 -46.32 1.96
N PRO A 41 -2.96 -45.25 1.58
CA PRO A 41 -1.74 -45.40 0.80
C PRO A 41 -0.56 -45.65 1.76
N MET A 42 0.06 -46.82 1.62
CA MET A 42 1.37 -47.12 2.18
C MET A 42 2.40 -46.11 1.64
N ALA A 43 3.09 -45.42 2.54
CA ALA A 43 4.25 -44.59 2.21
C ALA A 43 5.43 -45.49 1.80
N THR A 44 5.92 -45.36 0.57
CA THR A 44 7.24 -45.85 0.15
C THR A 44 8.26 -44.72 0.18
N PRO A 45 9.56 -44.97 0.45
CA PRO A 45 10.54 -43.93 0.67
C PRO A 45 10.79 -43.10 -0.60
N ASP A 46 10.64 -41.78 -0.51
CA ASP A 46 10.92 -40.86 -1.61
C ASP A 46 12.43 -40.79 -1.86
N THR A 47 12.91 -41.55 -2.85
CA THR A 47 14.28 -41.42 -3.35
C THR A 47 14.38 -40.10 -4.14
N LYS A 48 15.19 -39.18 -3.62
CA LYS A 48 15.47 -37.88 -4.27
C LYS A 48 16.20 -38.12 -5.60
N VAL A 49 15.51 -37.99 -6.74
CA VAL A 49 16.15 -38.05 -8.07
C VAL A 49 16.62 -36.66 -8.49
N LYS A 50 17.93 -36.51 -8.76
CA LYS A 50 18.55 -35.32 -9.35
C LYS A 50 19.25 -35.66 -10.67
N ALA A 51 19.44 -34.66 -11.53
CA ALA A 51 20.20 -34.84 -12.77
C ALA A 51 21.66 -35.21 -12.45
N GLY A 52 22.16 -36.29 -13.06
CA GLY A 52 23.49 -36.85 -12.79
C GLY A 52 23.49 -38.09 -11.88
N ASP A 53 22.42 -38.36 -11.14
CA ASP A 53 22.33 -39.54 -10.27
C ASP A 53 22.26 -40.84 -11.09
N VAL A 54 22.82 -41.93 -10.53
CA VAL A 54 22.83 -43.25 -11.17
C VAL A 54 21.42 -43.83 -11.21
N CYS A 55 21.04 -44.36 -12.37
CA CYS A 55 19.77 -45.04 -12.59
C CYS A 55 19.98 -46.50 -12.99
N THR A 56 19.02 -47.35 -12.64
CA THR A 56 19.14 -48.81 -12.75
C THR A 56 18.59 -49.38 -14.07
N LYS A 57 17.75 -48.63 -14.79
CA LYS A 57 17.13 -49.04 -16.07
C LYS A 57 17.16 -47.93 -17.12
N ALA A 58 17.74 -48.24 -18.28
CA ALA A 58 17.92 -47.30 -19.38
C ALA A 58 16.57 -46.90 -19.98
N ASN A 59 16.47 -45.65 -20.44
CA ASN A 59 15.31 -45.06 -21.12
C ASN A 59 14.02 -44.96 -20.29
N VAL A 60 14.07 -45.22 -18.99
CA VAL A 60 12.96 -44.90 -18.08
C VAL A 60 12.82 -43.38 -17.99
N LYS A 61 11.58 -42.89 -17.97
CA LYS A 61 11.24 -41.47 -17.82
C LYS A 61 10.51 -41.25 -16.51
N ILE A 62 10.86 -40.18 -15.80
CA ILE A 62 10.12 -39.73 -14.61
C ILE A 62 9.87 -38.23 -14.71
N VAL A 63 8.75 -37.77 -14.18
CA VAL A 63 8.40 -36.35 -14.12
C VAL A 63 8.42 -35.94 -12.65
N LYS A 64 9.31 -35.01 -12.27
CA LYS A 64 9.39 -34.48 -10.90
C LYS A 64 9.60 -32.97 -10.97
N SER A 65 8.82 -32.21 -10.20
CA SER A 65 8.85 -30.74 -10.17
C SER A 65 8.74 -30.08 -11.57
N GLY A 66 7.83 -30.59 -12.43
CA GLY A 66 7.57 -30.03 -13.76
C GLY A 66 8.65 -30.28 -14.82
N LYS A 67 9.68 -31.09 -14.53
CA LYS A 67 10.76 -31.46 -15.45
C LYS A 67 10.72 -32.96 -15.74
N THR A 68 10.89 -33.34 -17.00
CA THR A 68 11.01 -34.75 -17.42
C THR A 68 12.47 -35.16 -17.40
N PHE A 69 12.80 -36.14 -16.54
CA PHE A 69 14.11 -36.78 -16.48
C PHE A 69 14.08 -38.11 -17.23
N VAL A 70 15.13 -38.41 -17.98
CA VAL A 70 15.30 -39.67 -18.72
C VAL A 70 16.62 -40.31 -18.36
N CYS A 71 16.60 -41.58 -17.97
CA CYS A 71 17.80 -42.35 -17.66
C CYS A 71 18.55 -42.67 -18.97
N LYS A 72 19.76 -42.13 -19.14
CA LYS A 72 20.59 -42.33 -20.35
C LYS A 72 21.97 -42.85 -19.98
N LYS A 73 22.55 -43.67 -20.85
CA LYS A 73 23.92 -44.18 -20.70
C LYS A 73 24.93 -43.05 -20.83
N SER A 74 25.88 -42.98 -19.91
CA SER A 74 26.96 -41.99 -19.87
C SER A 74 28.24 -42.71 -19.45
N GLY A 75 29.05 -43.11 -20.43
CA GLY A 75 30.17 -44.04 -20.21
C GLY A 75 29.70 -45.45 -19.82
N ASN A 76 30.34 -46.03 -18.80
CA ASN A 76 30.02 -47.38 -18.29
C ASN A 76 28.85 -47.43 -17.29
N LYS A 77 28.19 -46.29 -17.01
CA LYS A 77 27.04 -46.18 -16.09
C LYS A 77 25.85 -45.51 -16.76
N GLN A 78 24.67 -45.64 -16.17
CA GLN A 78 23.44 -44.98 -16.62
C GLN A 78 23.07 -43.89 -15.62
N VAL A 79 22.72 -42.69 -16.10
CA VAL A 79 22.44 -41.52 -15.25
C VAL A 79 21.20 -40.75 -15.72
N TRP A 80 20.50 -40.10 -14.79
CA TRP A 80 19.35 -39.25 -15.10
C TRP A 80 19.75 -37.94 -15.80
N ARG A 81 19.09 -37.62 -16.93
CA ARG A 81 19.26 -36.34 -17.64
C ARG A 81 17.92 -35.65 -17.90
N VAL A 82 17.89 -34.31 -17.80
CA VAL A 82 16.69 -33.51 -18.08
C VAL A 82 16.48 -33.40 -19.59
N GLN A 83 15.27 -33.68 -20.07
CA GLN A 83 14.92 -33.58 -21.48
C GLN A 83 14.43 -32.16 -21.82
N ALA A 84 15.19 -31.43 -22.64
CA ALA A 84 14.77 -30.14 -23.20
C ALA A 84 13.68 -30.34 -24.28
N LYS A 85 12.63 -29.50 -24.28
CA LYS A 85 11.62 -29.46 -25.34
C LYS A 85 12.28 -29.01 -26.65
N LYS A 86 12.21 -29.83 -27.70
CA LYS A 86 12.73 -29.52 -29.04
C LYS A 86 11.62 -28.86 -29.89
N PRO A 87 11.90 -27.83 -30.71
CA PRO A 87 10.91 -27.22 -31.60
C PRO A 87 10.54 -28.19 -32.72
N SER A 88 9.25 -28.33 -33.02
CA SER A 88 8.75 -29.18 -34.11
C SER A 88 8.57 -28.35 -35.38
N THR A 89 9.37 -28.64 -36.39
CA THR A 89 9.13 -28.27 -37.79
C THR A 89 8.08 -29.22 -38.39
N SER A 90 7.07 -28.69 -39.07
CA SER A 90 6.12 -29.48 -39.86
C SER A 90 6.05 -28.94 -41.29
N ILE A 91 6.01 -29.87 -42.23
CA ILE A 91 6.08 -29.68 -43.69
C ILE A 91 4.67 -29.40 -44.22
N THR A 92 4.58 -28.47 -45.17
CA THR A 92 3.39 -28.00 -45.89
C THR A 92 2.69 -29.05 -46.75
N SER A 93 1.36 -29.01 -46.79
CA SER A 93 0.49 -29.49 -47.88
C SER A 93 -0.65 -28.49 -48.10
N PRO A 94 -1.21 -28.37 -49.33
CA PRO A 94 -1.85 -27.14 -49.79
C PRO A 94 -3.31 -26.97 -49.34
N THR A 95 -3.60 -25.73 -48.94
CA THR A 95 -4.82 -24.94 -49.10
C THR A 95 -6.17 -25.66 -49.07
N THR A 96 -6.84 -25.56 -47.91
CA THR A 96 -8.26 -25.20 -47.87
C THR A 96 -8.39 -23.89 -47.09
N THR A 97 -9.13 -22.95 -47.67
CA THR A 97 -9.37 -21.60 -47.17
C THR A 97 -9.82 -21.63 -45.70
N PRO A 98 -9.13 -20.94 -44.76
CA PRO A 98 -9.66 -20.80 -43.41
C PRO A 98 -10.78 -19.76 -43.43
N THR A 99 -12.00 -20.23 -43.25
CA THR A 99 -13.10 -19.44 -42.71
C THR A 99 -12.60 -18.77 -41.43
N THR A 100 -12.75 -17.46 -41.33
CA THR A 100 -12.43 -16.66 -40.15
C THR A 100 -13.23 -17.17 -38.95
N THR A 101 -12.63 -18.01 -38.10
CA THR A 101 -13.15 -18.24 -36.76
C THR A 101 -12.96 -16.93 -35.99
N PRO A 102 -14.02 -16.27 -35.52
CA PRO A 102 -13.88 -15.07 -34.71
C PRO A 102 -13.08 -15.45 -33.47
N THR A 103 -11.99 -14.75 -33.20
CA THR A 103 -11.34 -14.78 -31.89
C THR A 103 -12.42 -14.37 -30.90
N THR A 104 -12.96 -15.32 -30.13
CA THR A 104 -14.00 -15.04 -29.13
C THR A 104 -13.41 -14.03 -28.16
N GLN A 105 -13.77 -12.75 -28.32
CA GLN A 105 -13.36 -11.71 -27.38
C GLN A 105 -13.94 -12.11 -26.03
N VAL A 106 -13.08 -12.23 -25.01
CA VAL A 106 -13.53 -12.50 -23.65
C VAL A 106 -14.47 -11.36 -23.26
N GLN A 107 -15.76 -11.67 -23.13
CA GLN A 107 -16.75 -10.69 -22.71
C GLN A 107 -16.45 -10.28 -21.27
N LEU A 108 -16.17 -8.98 -21.07
CA LEU A 108 -15.96 -8.43 -19.74
C LEU A 108 -17.29 -8.45 -18.95
N PRO A 109 -17.26 -8.80 -17.66
CA PRO A 109 -18.42 -8.62 -16.77
C PRO A 109 -18.94 -7.18 -16.81
N THR A 110 -20.23 -6.99 -16.54
CA THR A 110 -20.84 -5.67 -16.47
C THR A 110 -20.34 -4.91 -15.23
N ALA A 111 -19.90 -3.67 -15.40
CA ALA A 111 -19.44 -2.83 -14.28
C ALA A 111 -20.57 -2.60 -13.27
N GLY A 112 -20.24 -2.67 -11.97
CA GLY A 112 -21.19 -2.55 -10.87
C GLY A 112 -21.99 -3.82 -10.56
N SER A 113 -21.94 -4.85 -11.41
CA SER A 113 -22.62 -6.13 -11.11
C SER A 113 -21.92 -6.88 -9.96
N PRO A 114 -22.67 -7.65 -9.14
CA PRO A 114 -22.07 -8.47 -8.08
C PRO A 114 -21.06 -9.47 -8.64
N CYS A 115 -20.03 -9.78 -7.87
CA CYS A 115 -19.03 -10.75 -8.27
C CYS A 115 -18.71 -11.76 -7.16
N PRO A 116 -18.34 -13.00 -7.52
CA PRO A 116 -18.39 -14.13 -6.59
C PRO A 116 -17.22 -14.14 -5.59
N LYS A 117 -16.09 -13.51 -5.94
CA LYS A 117 -14.86 -13.59 -5.14
C LYS A 117 -13.99 -12.36 -5.34
N LEU A 118 -13.63 -11.70 -4.23
CA LEU A 118 -12.71 -10.56 -4.19
C LEU A 118 -11.40 -10.87 -4.95
N GLY A 119 -10.89 -9.87 -5.65
CA GLY A 119 -9.63 -9.97 -6.39
C GLY A 119 -9.71 -10.75 -7.70
N THR A 120 -10.85 -11.39 -8.02
CA THR A 120 -11.05 -12.07 -9.32
C THR A 120 -10.92 -11.06 -10.46
N LYS A 121 -10.22 -11.43 -11.53
CA LYS A 121 -9.97 -10.58 -12.70
C LYS A 121 -10.43 -11.24 -13.99
N VAL A 122 -11.02 -10.45 -14.87
CA VAL A 122 -11.28 -10.81 -16.27
C VAL A 122 -10.60 -9.78 -17.15
N VAL A 123 -9.63 -10.22 -17.94
CA VAL A 123 -8.79 -9.35 -18.78
C VAL A 123 -9.41 -9.23 -20.17
N GLY A 124 -9.53 -7.99 -20.65
CA GLY A 124 -9.93 -7.66 -22.01
C GLY A 124 -8.79 -6.99 -22.79
N ASN A 125 -9.08 -6.46 -23.97
CA ASN A 125 -8.05 -5.92 -24.87
C ASN A 125 -7.42 -4.60 -24.37
N ASN A 126 -8.22 -3.76 -23.69
CA ASN A 126 -7.86 -2.38 -23.29
C ASN A 126 -7.86 -2.16 -21.77
N GLY A 127 -8.03 -3.22 -21.00
CA GLY A 127 -8.19 -3.15 -19.54
C GLY A 127 -8.68 -4.47 -18.96
N PHE A 128 -9.02 -4.46 -17.68
CA PHE A 128 -9.57 -5.62 -16.99
C PHE A 128 -10.74 -5.22 -16.08
N MET A 129 -11.66 -6.14 -15.89
CA MET A 129 -12.61 -6.08 -14.78
C MET A 129 -11.99 -6.76 -13.57
N LYS A 130 -12.06 -6.12 -12.42
CA LYS A 130 -11.66 -6.71 -11.14
C LYS A 130 -12.81 -6.66 -10.16
N CYS A 131 -12.97 -7.75 -9.44
CA CYS A 131 -13.91 -7.87 -8.36
C CYS A 131 -13.34 -7.16 -7.13
N VAL A 132 -13.92 -6.03 -6.75
CA VAL A 132 -13.43 -5.17 -5.66
C VAL A 132 -14.51 -4.93 -4.64
N TRP A 133 -14.09 -4.77 -3.39
CA TRP A 133 -15.00 -4.44 -2.31
C TRP A 133 -15.16 -2.92 -2.18
N THR A 134 -16.41 -2.49 -2.03
CA THR A 134 -16.81 -1.09 -1.83
C THR A 134 -17.68 -1.01 -0.58
N GLY A 135 -17.10 -1.07 0.62
CA GLY A 135 -17.91 -1.10 1.84
C GLY A 135 -17.22 -0.50 3.07
N GLY A 136 -17.82 -0.70 4.23
CA GLY A 136 -17.33 -0.31 5.55
C GLY A 136 -17.70 -1.30 6.66
N PRO A 137 -17.32 -1.02 7.91
CA PRO A 137 -17.33 -1.94 9.04
C PRO A 137 -18.74 -2.20 9.57
N THR A 138 -19.80 -1.66 8.98
CA THR A 138 -21.21 -1.99 9.26
C THR A 138 -21.93 -2.52 8.02
N ILE A 139 -21.23 -2.60 6.89
CA ILE A 139 -21.79 -2.97 5.60
C ILE A 139 -21.61 -4.49 5.41
N ASP A 140 -22.65 -5.16 4.93
CA ASP A 140 -22.55 -6.56 4.53
C ASP A 140 -21.46 -6.71 3.47
N PHE A 141 -20.39 -7.42 3.85
CA PHE A 141 -19.19 -7.54 3.04
C PHE A 141 -19.50 -8.15 1.67
N LEU A 142 -20.25 -9.25 1.63
CA LEU A 142 -20.52 -10.00 0.39
C LEU A 142 -21.42 -9.22 -0.56
N ASN A 143 -22.38 -8.45 -0.02
CA ASN A 143 -23.27 -7.62 -0.82
C ASN A 143 -22.58 -6.40 -1.48
N ASN A 144 -21.32 -6.14 -1.11
CA ASN A 144 -20.57 -4.95 -1.53
C ASN A 144 -19.30 -5.31 -2.31
N ILE A 145 -19.24 -6.52 -2.85
CA ILE A 145 -18.20 -6.97 -3.77
C ILE A 145 -18.75 -6.88 -5.20
N ARG A 146 -18.18 -5.98 -6.01
CA ARG A 146 -18.68 -5.65 -7.35
C ARG A 146 -17.57 -5.60 -8.38
N TRP A 147 -17.93 -5.90 -9.63
CA TRP A 147 -17.02 -5.74 -10.76
C TRP A 147 -16.74 -4.27 -11.04
N ARG A 148 -15.46 -3.89 -11.10
CA ARG A 148 -14.99 -2.55 -11.49
C ARG A 148 -14.00 -2.64 -12.63
N TYR A 149 -14.14 -1.74 -13.61
CA TYR A 149 -13.24 -1.65 -14.75
C TYR A 149 -11.99 -0.87 -14.40
N TYR A 150 -10.84 -1.37 -14.86
CA TYR A 150 -9.54 -0.74 -14.76
C TYR A 150 -8.92 -0.69 -16.16
N PRO A 151 -8.66 0.51 -16.70
CA PRO A 151 -7.95 0.64 -17.96
C PRO A 151 -6.50 0.18 -17.79
N VAL A 152 -5.95 -0.51 -18.77
CA VAL A 152 -4.53 -0.84 -18.82
C VAL A 152 -3.89 0.00 -19.91
N VAL A 153 -3.02 0.92 -19.52
CA VAL A 153 -2.17 1.64 -20.47
C VAL A 153 -0.97 0.74 -20.77
N LYS A 154 -0.89 0.24 -22.01
CA LYS A 154 0.29 -0.49 -22.47
C LYS A 154 1.41 0.51 -22.67
N THR A 155 2.48 0.39 -21.89
CA THR A 155 3.71 1.16 -22.13
C THR A 155 4.45 0.54 -23.30
N SER A 156 4.73 1.34 -24.32
CA SER A 156 5.65 0.96 -25.38
C SER A 156 7.04 0.90 -24.77
N SER A 157 7.69 -0.27 -24.83
CA SER A 157 9.13 -0.34 -24.64
C SER A 157 9.84 -0.46 -25.97
N SER A 158 11.07 0.03 -26.07
CA SER A 158 11.96 -0.13 -27.23
C SER A 158 12.12 -1.59 -27.69
N LYS A 159 11.86 -2.58 -26.83
CA LYS A 159 11.79 -4.00 -27.21
C LYS A 159 10.66 -4.32 -28.21
N SER A 160 9.68 -3.42 -28.36
CA SER A 160 8.56 -3.56 -29.30
C SER A 160 8.76 -2.84 -30.64
N HIS A 161 9.83 -2.06 -30.83
CA HIS A 161 10.14 -1.32 -32.07
C HIS A 161 8.96 -0.50 -32.67
N ASN A 162 8.02 -0.03 -31.85
CA ASN A 162 6.81 0.66 -32.35
C ASN A 162 7.04 2.11 -32.81
N TYR A 163 8.24 2.67 -32.67
CA TYR A 163 8.56 4.03 -33.08
C TYR A 163 9.34 4.04 -34.41
N SER A 164 8.83 4.79 -35.39
CA SER A 164 9.41 4.89 -36.74
C SER A 164 10.76 5.62 -36.80
N THR A 165 11.07 6.41 -35.77
CA THR A 165 12.32 7.17 -35.62
C THR A 165 12.79 7.08 -34.18
N THR A 166 14.10 7.07 -33.97
CA THR A 166 14.71 7.16 -32.65
C THR A 166 14.23 8.44 -31.94
N PRO A 167 13.55 8.32 -30.79
CA PRO A 167 13.17 9.47 -29.98
C PRO A 167 14.35 10.35 -29.59
N VAL A 168 14.12 11.66 -29.51
CA VAL A 168 15.12 12.66 -29.09
C VAL A 168 14.65 13.29 -27.78
N GLU A 169 15.55 13.50 -26.83
CA GLU A 169 15.24 14.21 -25.58
C GLU A 169 14.59 15.58 -25.86
N ASN A 170 13.58 15.93 -25.07
CA ASN A 170 12.72 17.12 -25.19
C ASN A 170 11.85 17.20 -26.45
N SER A 171 11.92 16.21 -27.37
CA SER A 171 10.98 16.13 -28.49
C SER A 171 9.62 15.59 -28.05
N ALA A 172 8.57 15.88 -28.83
CA ALA A 172 7.22 15.45 -28.53
C ALA A 172 7.05 13.92 -28.55
N CYS A 173 6.18 13.42 -27.69
CA CYS A 173 5.80 12.01 -27.62
C CYS A 173 4.29 11.85 -27.46
N THR A 174 3.76 10.63 -27.58
CA THR A 174 2.30 10.41 -27.72
C THR A 174 1.64 9.84 -26.46
N ASN A 175 2.28 8.90 -25.76
CA ASN A 175 1.67 8.26 -24.58
C ASN A 175 2.58 8.38 -23.36
N SER A 176 2.02 8.91 -22.27
CA SER A 176 2.68 8.99 -20.97
C SER A 176 3.21 7.63 -20.53
N GLY A 177 4.48 7.60 -20.12
CA GLY A 177 5.17 6.40 -19.64
C GLY A 177 5.68 5.45 -20.72
N ASP A 178 5.53 5.79 -22.01
CA ASP A 178 6.29 5.11 -23.06
C ASP A 178 7.79 5.28 -22.77
N ASN A 179 8.56 4.23 -23.01
CA ASN A 179 10.00 4.22 -22.82
C ASN A 179 10.77 3.82 -24.08
N PHE A 180 11.97 4.38 -24.21
CA PHE A 180 12.92 4.05 -25.28
C PHE A 180 14.32 3.91 -24.70
N ASP A 181 14.89 2.71 -24.79
CA ASP A 181 16.24 2.42 -24.31
C ASP A 181 17.28 3.26 -25.06
N ILE A 182 18.17 3.88 -24.30
CA ILE A 182 19.35 4.59 -24.81
C ILE A 182 20.59 4.12 -24.05
N SER A 183 21.78 4.50 -24.50
CA SER A 183 22.99 4.22 -23.73
C SER A 183 22.91 4.91 -22.36
N GLY A 184 23.07 4.12 -21.29
CA GLY A 184 23.10 4.62 -19.91
C GLY A 184 21.74 4.95 -19.29
N GLY A 185 20.62 4.63 -19.94
CA GLY A 185 19.29 4.92 -19.39
C GLY A 185 18.14 4.66 -20.37
N ILE A 186 17.04 5.37 -20.14
CA ILE A 186 15.88 5.41 -21.03
C ILE A 186 15.48 6.86 -21.33
N LEU A 187 14.81 7.09 -22.45
CA LEU A 187 13.90 8.22 -22.60
C LEU A 187 12.51 7.77 -22.15
N GLU A 188 11.86 8.54 -21.29
CA GLU A 188 10.49 8.30 -20.81
C GLU A 188 9.59 9.46 -21.25
N CYS A 189 8.44 9.15 -21.84
CA CYS A 189 7.46 10.15 -22.26
C CYS A 189 6.70 10.71 -21.05
N ARG A 190 6.87 11.99 -20.74
CA ARG A 190 6.32 12.64 -19.54
C ARG A 190 5.47 13.86 -19.86
N TRP A 191 4.44 14.08 -19.04
CA TRP A 191 3.62 15.30 -19.12
C TRP A 191 4.44 16.52 -18.74
N ILE A 192 4.19 17.66 -19.38
CA ILE A 192 4.71 18.98 -19.04
C ILE A 192 3.57 20.00 -19.12
N ASN A 193 3.81 21.22 -18.62
CA ASN A 193 2.85 22.30 -18.57
C ASN A 193 2.07 22.50 -19.88
N GLY A 194 0.76 22.69 -19.75
CA GLY A 194 -0.15 22.83 -20.88
C GLY A 194 -0.54 21.50 -21.52
N SER A 195 -0.55 20.40 -20.75
CA SER A 195 -0.94 19.06 -21.19
C SER A 195 -0.16 18.55 -22.42
N LYS A 196 1.13 18.86 -22.47
CA LYS A 196 2.04 18.40 -23.53
C LYS A 196 2.83 17.18 -23.05
N LEU A 197 3.28 16.37 -23.98
CA LEU A 197 4.10 15.19 -23.72
C LEU A 197 5.45 15.31 -24.42
N VAL A 198 6.53 15.11 -23.69
CA VAL A 198 7.90 15.12 -24.23
C VAL A 198 8.74 13.98 -23.68
N TRP A 199 9.75 13.57 -24.46
CA TRP A 199 10.74 12.57 -24.03
C TRP A 199 11.72 13.17 -23.01
N ILE A 200 11.77 12.61 -21.81
CA ILE A 200 12.69 13.03 -20.74
C ILE A 200 13.70 11.91 -20.48
N LYS A 201 14.97 12.26 -20.35
CA LYS A 201 16.03 11.28 -20.05
C LYS A 201 16.02 10.86 -18.59
N ILE A 202 16.08 9.55 -18.37
CA ILE A 202 16.14 8.90 -17.07
C ILE A 202 17.38 7.99 -17.07
N ASN A 203 18.38 8.31 -16.25
CA ASN A 203 19.61 7.54 -16.22
C ASN A 203 19.43 6.24 -15.41
N THR A 204 20.13 5.18 -15.83
CA THR A 204 20.20 3.91 -15.08
C THR A 204 20.88 4.11 -13.74
N VAL A 205 21.94 4.92 -13.72
CA VAL A 205 22.66 5.33 -12.51
C VAL A 205 22.36 6.80 -12.27
N LYS A 206 21.69 7.09 -11.15
CA LYS A 206 21.29 8.43 -10.76
C LYS A 206 22.48 9.17 -10.16
N SER A 207 22.83 10.33 -10.72
CA SER A 207 23.90 11.17 -10.17
C SER A 207 23.44 11.90 -8.92
N THR A 208 24.24 11.97 -7.87
CA THR A 208 23.89 12.84 -6.74
C THR A 208 23.94 14.32 -7.13
N PHE A 209 23.15 15.14 -6.45
CA PHE A 209 23.15 16.59 -6.53
C PHE A 209 23.42 17.22 -5.16
N SER A 210 23.86 18.48 -5.17
CA SER A 210 23.97 19.31 -3.96
C SER A 210 23.16 20.57 -4.14
N ASN A 211 22.31 20.88 -3.16
CA ASN A 211 21.58 22.14 -3.13
C ASN A 211 22.41 23.25 -2.48
N ALA A 212 21.99 24.50 -2.73
CA ALA A 212 22.43 25.60 -1.89
C ALA A 212 22.03 25.35 -0.43
N LYS A 213 22.84 25.86 0.51
CA LYS A 213 22.52 25.78 1.94
C LYS A 213 21.22 26.51 2.23
N SER A 214 20.43 25.96 3.15
CA SER A 214 19.27 26.64 3.73
C SER A 214 19.69 28.05 4.21
N PRO A 215 18.99 29.12 3.79
CA PRO A 215 19.33 30.49 4.19
C PRO A 215 19.05 30.77 5.67
N VAL A 216 18.25 29.94 6.33
CA VAL A 216 17.96 30.02 7.76
C VAL A 216 18.27 28.68 8.46
N SER A 217 18.40 28.72 9.79
CA SER A 217 18.54 27.50 10.60
C SER A 217 17.29 26.63 10.48
N ILE A 218 17.47 25.30 10.52
CA ILE A 218 16.38 24.32 10.53
C ILE A 218 15.36 24.57 11.67
N ASP A 219 15.81 25.16 12.78
CA ASP A 219 14.94 25.49 13.92
C ASP A 219 13.90 26.56 13.58
N VAL A 220 14.13 27.38 12.54
CA VAL A 220 13.12 28.33 12.04
C VAL A 220 11.90 27.57 11.50
N CYS A 221 12.14 26.46 10.80
CA CYS A 221 11.09 25.63 10.21
C CYS A 221 10.46 24.62 11.19
N LYS A 222 10.99 24.50 12.42
CA LYS A 222 10.35 23.74 13.51
C LYS A 222 9.21 24.55 14.11
N LEU A 223 8.02 24.45 13.52
CA LEU A 223 6.81 25.09 14.06
C LEU A 223 6.51 24.56 15.46
N GLN A 224 6.36 25.46 16.44
CA GLN A 224 6.26 25.06 17.83
C GLN A 224 4.81 24.76 18.23
N ASN A 225 4.57 23.60 18.83
CA ASN A 225 3.27 23.22 19.40
C ASN A 225 2.77 24.26 20.42
N SER A 226 3.67 24.89 21.16
CA SER A 226 3.33 25.95 22.12
C SER A 226 2.80 27.24 21.48
N ALA A 227 2.98 27.42 20.17
CA ALA A 227 2.40 28.52 19.42
C ALA A 227 1.00 28.22 18.88
N SER A 228 0.57 26.95 18.90
CA SER A 228 -0.74 26.53 18.40
C SER A 228 -1.86 26.90 19.37
N VAL A 229 -3.00 27.29 18.83
CA VAL A 229 -4.25 27.50 19.57
C VAL A 229 -5.26 26.38 19.38
N ALA A 230 -4.85 25.25 18.80
CA ALA A 230 -5.72 24.10 18.57
C ALA A 230 -6.33 23.57 19.87
N ASP A 231 -7.61 23.17 19.82
CA ASP A 231 -8.26 22.51 20.95
C ASP A 231 -7.65 21.11 21.18
N ARG A 232 -7.12 20.90 22.39
CA ARG A 232 -6.51 19.64 22.84
C ARG A 232 -7.33 18.94 23.92
N THR A 233 -8.63 19.25 24.01
CA THR A 233 -9.54 18.63 24.98
C THR A 233 -10.36 17.49 24.37
N GLY A 234 -11.10 16.76 25.21
CA GLY A 234 -11.99 15.68 24.77
C GLY A 234 -11.30 14.67 23.85
N ARG A 235 -11.88 14.43 22.67
CA ARG A 235 -11.32 13.52 21.66
C ARG A 235 -9.97 14.00 21.09
N ASN A 236 -9.70 15.30 21.08
CA ASN A 236 -8.45 15.88 20.57
C ASN A 236 -7.29 15.71 21.55
N SER A 237 -7.56 15.46 22.84
CA SER A 237 -6.52 15.21 23.86
C SER A 237 -5.60 14.02 23.51
N GLY A 238 -6.17 13.00 22.87
CA GLY A 238 -5.45 11.82 22.39
C GLY A 238 -5.02 11.90 20.92
N GLY A 239 -5.32 12.99 20.22
CA GLY A 239 -5.20 13.10 18.76
C GLY A 239 -3.78 13.24 18.21
N GLY A 240 -2.72 13.05 19.01
CA GLY A 240 -1.33 13.17 18.58
C GLY A 240 -0.88 14.60 18.27
N LEU A 241 0.41 14.79 18.02
CA LEU A 241 1.03 16.09 17.75
C LEU A 241 1.44 16.22 16.27
N VAL A 242 1.56 17.46 15.81
CA VAL A 242 1.89 17.79 14.40
C VAL A 242 2.94 18.89 14.26
N GLY A 243 3.45 19.39 15.39
CA GLY A 243 4.54 20.36 15.49
C GLY A 243 5.59 19.92 16.54
N PHE A 244 6.52 20.82 16.84
CA PHE A 244 7.68 20.55 17.70
C PHE A 244 7.53 21.15 19.12
N PRO A 245 8.18 20.56 20.14
CA PRO A 245 8.74 19.22 20.14
C PRO A 245 7.63 18.17 20.16
N LEU A 246 7.92 16.97 19.64
CA LEU A 246 7.14 15.80 20.01
C LEU A 246 7.43 15.45 21.48
N VAL A 247 6.38 15.14 22.23
CA VAL A 247 6.48 14.66 23.62
C VAL A 247 5.75 13.33 23.73
N ASP A 248 6.06 12.56 24.79
CA ASP A 248 5.48 11.23 25.03
C ASP A 248 5.60 10.28 23.83
N THR A 249 6.72 10.35 23.10
CA THR A 249 6.97 9.50 21.93
C THR A 249 7.23 8.03 22.28
N ASN A 250 7.40 7.74 23.58
CA ASN A 250 7.44 6.39 24.13
C ASN A 250 6.09 5.91 24.68
N LYS A 251 5.00 6.63 24.36
CA LYS A 251 3.64 6.25 24.71
C LYS A 251 3.35 4.85 24.17
N ASN A 252 2.44 4.14 24.83
CA ASN A 252 2.03 2.78 24.46
C ASN A 252 3.21 1.78 24.42
N ARG A 253 4.29 2.02 25.17
CA ARG A 253 5.48 1.14 25.24
C ARG A 253 6.20 0.94 23.89
N MET A 254 6.02 1.85 22.94
CA MET A 254 6.71 1.86 21.65
C MET A 254 7.75 2.96 21.64
N ASN A 255 8.98 2.66 21.25
CA ASN A 255 10.06 3.63 21.19
C ASN A 255 10.17 4.24 19.79
N LEU A 256 10.00 5.55 19.67
CA LEU A 256 10.23 6.26 18.40
C LEU A 256 11.69 6.11 17.93
N LYS A 257 12.63 6.10 18.88
CA LYS A 257 14.05 5.82 18.64
C LYS A 257 14.52 4.74 19.62
N GLY A 258 15.30 3.78 19.14
CA GLY A 258 15.75 2.62 19.90
C GLY A 258 15.21 1.32 19.33
N THR A 259 15.07 0.31 20.18
CA THR A 259 14.60 -1.02 19.78
C THR A 259 13.18 -1.28 20.27
N ASN A 260 12.37 -1.87 19.39
CA ASN A 260 11.00 -2.31 19.65
C ASN A 260 10.91 -3.82 19.49
N GLU A 261 10.42 -4.51 20.52
CA GLU A 261 10.16 -5.95 20.50
C GLU A 261 8.70 -6.20 20.15
N VAL A 262 8.45 -6.83 19.00
CA VAL A 262 7.09 -7.07 18.50
C VAL A 262 6.89 -8.53 18.09
N LEU A 263 5.64 -8.98 18.15
CA LEU A 263 5.23 -10.34 17.79
C LEU A 263 4.21 -10.32 16.65
N ILE A 264 4.41 -11.15 15.63
CA ILE A 264 3.40 -11.44 14.60
C ILE A 264 2.90 -12.88 14.77
N VAL A 265 1.59 -13.06 14.90
CA VAL A 265 0.94 -14.35 15.07
C VAL A 265 -0.05 -14.63 13.93
N PRO A 266 0.15 -15.69 13.13
CA PRO A 266 -0.89 -16.19 12.25
C PRO A 266 -1.89 -17.05 13.05
N ILE A 267 -3.18 -16.78 12.93
CA ILE A 267 -4.26 -17.46 13.66
C ILE A 267 -5.27 -18.05 12.69
N ASP A 268 -5.63 -19.32 12.86
CA ASP A 268 -6.69 -19.97 12.07
C ASP A 268 -7.74 -20.67 12.95
N PHE A 269 -8.76 -21.25 12.32
CA PHE A 269 -9.93 -21.80 13.02
C PHE A 269 -10.31 -23.19 12.48
N PRO A 270 -11.05 -24.01 13.26
CA PRO A 270 -11.53 -25.32 12.80
C PRO A 270 -12.34 -25.26 11.50
N ASP A 271 -13.19 -24.24 11.35
CA ASP A 271 -14.04 -24.01 10.18
C ASP A 271 -13.35 -23.21 9.07
N PHE A 272 -12.15 -22.69 9.34
CA PHE A 272 -11.35 -21.90 8.39
C PHE A 272 -9.85 -22.14 8.62
N PRO A 273 -9.37 -23.35 8.25
CA PRO A 273 -7.98 -23.72 8.45
C PRO A 273 -7.06 -22.94 7.50
N GLY A 274 -5.90 -22.52 8.01
CA GLY A 274 -4.88 -21.87 7.22
C GLY A 274 -4.08 -22.85 6.35
N GLY A 275 -3.47 -22.34 5.27
CA GLY A 275 -2.69 -23.15 4.35
C GLY A 275 -1.18 -23.09 4.60
N ASN A 276 -0.40 -23.63 3.67
CA ASN A 276 1.07 -23.71 3.81
C ASN A 276 1.80 -22.39 3.48
N GLU A 277 1.08 -21.38 3.00
CA GLU A 277 1.60 -20.06 2.60
C GLU A 277 2.14 -19.23 3.78
N VAL A 278 1.76 -19.57 5.01
CA VAL A 278 2.01 -18.74 6.20
C VAL A 278 3.48 -18.40 6.42
N ILE A 279 4.41 -19.34 6.15
CA ILE A 279 5.84 -19.08 6.31
C ILE A 279 6.31 -18.01 5.32
N ALA A 280 5.89 -18.11 4.05
CA ALA A 280 6.25 -17.13 3.05
C ALA A 280 5.65 -15.75 3.37
N GLN A 281 4.42 -15.71 3.88
CA GLN A 281 3.78 -14.47 4.32
C GLN A 281 4.54 -13.82 5.50
N LEU A 282 4.92 -14.61 6.51
CA LEU A 282 5.67 -14.11 7.67
C LEU A 282 7.05 -13.56 7.29
N GLU A 283 7.79 -14.27 6.43
CA GLU A 283 9.09 -13.79 5.94
C GLU A 283 8.94 -12.52 5.11
N TYR A 284 7.89 -12.43 4.29
CA TYR A 284 7.57 -11.22 3.52
C TYR A 284 7.26 -10.04 4.44
N ASP A 285 6.36 -10.21 5.42
CA ASP A 285 5.96 -9.14 6.32
C ASP A 285 7.12 -8.67 7.21
N LYS A 286 7.89 -9.61 7.76
CA LYS A 286 9.07 -9.31 8.57
C LYS A 286 10.09 -8.49 7.77
N LYS A 287 10.42 -8.93 6.55
CA LYS A 287 11.38 -8.23 5.69
C LYS A 287 10.93 -6.80 5.44
N TRP A 288 9.72 -6.59 4.96
CA TRP A 288 9.26 -5.25 4.59
C TRP A 288 9.06 -4.33 5.77
N MET A 289 8.58 -4.84 6.91
CA MET A 289 8.48 -4.06 8.13
C MET A 289 9.86 -3.59 8.61
N THR A 290 10.86 -4.49 8.66
CA THR A 290 12.22 -4.13 9.07
C THR A 290 12.88 -3.17 8.08
N ASP A 291 12.80 -3.44 6.78
CA ASP A 291 13.38 -2.57 5.75
C ASP A 291 12.78 -1.16 5.76
N TRP A 292 11.47 -1.05 5.99
CA TRP A 292 10.77 0.24 6.02
C TRP A 292 11.24 1.09 7.20
N PHE A 293 11.24 0.53 8.42
CA PHE A 293 11.72 1.27 9.58
C PHE A 293 13.21 1.58 9.48
N GLU A 294 14.03 0.66 8.99
CA GLU A 294 15.47 0.91 8.78
C GLU A 294 15.70 2.12 7.87
N TYR A 295 15.03 2.17 6.71
CA TYR A 295 15.20 3.25 5.76
C TYR A 295 14.64 4.58 6.29
N PHE A 296 13.34 4.62 6.60
CA PHE A 296 12.66 5.86 6.94
C PHE A 296 13.09 6.44 8.29
N SER A 297 13.52 5.61 9.25
CA SER A 297 14.05 6.12 10.53
C SER A 297 15.53 6.46 10.49
N ASN A 298 16.19 6.24 9.35
CA ASN A 298 17.65 6.34 9.24
C ASN A 298 18.37 5.45 10.27
N GLY A 299 17.87 4.21 10.45
CA GLY A 299 18.38 3.24 11.44
C GLY A 299 18.14 3.62 12.90
N GLN A 300 17.38 4.68 13.20
CA GLN A 300 17.14 5.14 14.57
C GLN A 300 16.05 4.32 15.28
N SER A 301 15.13 3.70 14.55
CA SER A 301 14.05 2.87 15.08
C SER A 301 14.17 1.45 14.55
N LYS A 302 14.55 0.53 15.43
CA LYS A 302 14.76 -0.88 15.10
C LYS A 302 13.58 -1.72 15.58
N PHE A 303 13.06 -2.57 14.69
CA PHE A 303 12.01 -3.52 15.02
C PHE A 303 12.53 -4.95 15.03
N ASN A 304 12.59 -5.53 16.23
CA ASN A 304 12.88 -6.94 16.43
C ASN A 304 11.59 -7.74 16.31
N VAL A 305 11.34 -8.26 15.11
CA VAL A 305 10.11 -8.99 14.78
C VAL A 305 10.28 -10.49 15.10
N THR A 306 9.54 -10.95 16.11
CA THR A 306 9.35 -12.37 16.43
C THR A 306 8.07 -12.88 15.75
N THR A 307 8.07 -14.14 15.34
CA THR A 307 6.94 -14.78 14.65
C THR A 307 6.61 -16.14 15.26
N ILE A 308 5.33 -16.53 15.23
CA ILE A 308 4.95 -17.94 15.42
C ILE A 308 4.85 -18.58 14.03
N ASN A 309 5.82 -19.45 13.71
CA ASN A 309 6.00 -20.03 12.36
C ASN A 309 5.05 -21.22 12.07
N LYS A 310 3.80 -21.10 12.46
CA LYS A 310 2.70 -22.05 12.20
C LYS A 310 1.39 -21.33 12.46
N TRP A 311 0.30 -21.74 11.82
CA TRP A 311 -1.02 -21.31 12.22
C TRP A 311 -1.30 -21.71 13.67
N LEU A 312 -1.59 -20.72 14.52
CA LEU A 312 -2.11 -20.93 15.85
C LEU A 312 -3.61 -21.20 15.74
N ARG A 313 -3.99 -22.46 15.87
CA ARG A 313 -5.39 -22.90 15.77
C ARG A 313 -6.18 -22.53 17.01
N MET A 314 -7.19 -21.68 16.84
CA MET A 314 -8.17 -21.43 17.89
C MET A 314 -9.00 -22.68 18.19
N PRO A 315 -9.39 -22.93 19.45
CA PRO A 315 -10.10 -24.15 19.84
C PRO A 315 -11.56 -24.21 19.37
N LYS A 316 -12.17 -23.07 19.01
CA LYS A 316 -13.55 -22.99 18.52
C LYS A 316 -13.59 -22.39 17.12
N GLU A 317 -14.71 -22.59 16.44
CA GLU A 317 -15.00 -21.94 15.16
C GLU A 317 -15.08 -20.41 15.29
N ARG A 318 -14.89 -19.70 14.17
CA ARG A 318 -14.91 -18.22 14.13
C ARG A 318 -16.14 -17.60 14.79
N SER A 319 -17.31 -18.22 14.59
CA SER A 319 -18.61 -17.77 15.12
C SER A 319 -18.66 -17.65 16.65
N ALA A 320 -17.73 -18.29 17.37
CA ALA A 320 -17.63 -18.20 18.82
C ALA A 320 -16.91 -16.94 19.33
N TYR A 321 -16.29 -16.15 18.46
CA TYR A 321 -15.46 -15.00 18.83
C TYR A 321 -16.05 -13.70 18.27
N PRO A 322 -16.60 -12.81 19.12
CA PRO A 322 -17.06 -11.51 18.66
C PRO A 322 -15.87 -10.56 18.40
N SER A 323 -16.03 -9.64 17.44
CA SER A 323 -15.04 -8.58 17.13
C SER A 323 -15.66 -7.21 16.88
N ASP A 324 -16.95 -7.07 17.15
CA ASP A 324 -17.76 -5.90 16.82
C ASP A 324 -17.61 -4.72 17.81
N ALA A 325 -16.85 -4.87 18.90
CA ALA A 325 -16.73 -3.85 19.96
C ALA A 325 -16.27 -2.48 19.44
N LYS A 326 -15.42 -2.47 18.42
CA LYS A 326 -14.95 -1.25 17.74
C LYS A 326 -16.09 -0.41 17.17
N THR A 327 -17.13 -1.07 16.69
CA THR A 327 -18.22 -0.46 15.89
C THR A 327 -19.47 -0.14 16.69
N LYS A 328 -19.54 -0.57 17.96
CA LYS A 328 -20.72 -0.36 18.82
C LYS A 328 -20.89 1.08 19.28
N ASP A 329 -19.79 1.68 19.73
CA ASP A 329 -19.70 3.10 20.09
C ASP A 329 -18.22 3.49 20.07
N ALA A 330 -17.76 4.03 18.93
CA ALA A 330 -16.38 4.40 18.71
C ALA A 330 -15.94 5.65 19.49
N PHE A 331 -16.88 6.42 20.07
CA PHE A 331 -16.60 7.64 20.82
C PHE A 331 -16.47 7.41 22.32
N ALA A 332 -16.97 6.27 22.83
CA ALA A 332 -16.90 5.93 24.24
C ALA A 332 -15.45 5.76 24.73
N SER A 333 -15.17 6.25 25.95
CA SER A 333 -13.83 6.17 26.56
C SER A 333 -13.39 4.73 26.85
N ASP A 334 -14.33 3.80 27.01
CA ASP A 334 -14.09 2.37 27.25
C ASP A 334 -13.91 1.54 25.97
N HIS A 335 -14.03 2.12 24.76
CA HIS A 335 -13.99 1.38 23.50
C HIS A 335 -12.74 0.47 23.38
N GLY A 336 -11.57 0.96 23.79
CA GLY A 336 -10.32 0.19 23.81
C GLY A 336 -10.36 -1.01 24.75
N ARG A 337 -10.98 -0.87 25.93
CA ARG A 337 -11.16 -1.95 26.90
C ARG A 337 -12.10 -3.03 26.35
N ARG A 338 -13.23 -2.63 25.75
CA ARG A 338 -14.19 -3.58 25.16
C ARG A 338 -13.56 -4.41 24.03
N MET A 339 -12.73 -3.79 23.18
CA MET A 339 -11.96 -4.52 22.18
C MET A 339 -10.97 -5.49 22.82
N ALA A 340 -10.24 -5.06 23.87
CA ALA A 340 -9.33 -5.93 24.60
C ALA A 340 -10.02 -7.13 25.26
N ASP A 341 -11.24 -6.95 25.79
CA ASP A 341 -12.04 -8.05 26.34
C ASP A 341 -12.42 -9.07 25.26
N GLN A 342 -12.77 -8.61 24.06
CA GLN A 342 -13.04 -9.49 22.91
C GLN A 342 -11.77 -10.17 22.37
N ALA A 343 -10.61 -9.53 22.49
CA ALA A 343 -9.33 -10.06 22.05
C ALA A 343 -8.68 -11.03 23.06
N GLN A 344 -9.13 -11.05 24.33
CA GLN A 344 -8.55 -11.86 25.40
C GLN A 344 -8.45 -13.37 25.06
N PRO A 345 -9.47 -14.02 24.46
CA PRO A 345 -9.36 -15.44 24.09
C PRO A 345 -8.22 -15.75 23.12
N PHE A 346 -7.84 -14.81 22.25
CA PHE A 346 -6.69 -14.97 21.36
C PHE A 346 -5.38 -14.90 22.14
N ILE A 347 -5.26 -13.95 23.07
CA ILE A 347 -4.10 -13.86 23.97
C ILE A 347 -3.96 -15.11 24.83
N ASP A 348 -5.07 -15.67 25.32
CA ASP A 348 -5.08 -16.90 26.12
C ASP A 348 -4.46 -18.09 25.35
N GLU A 349 -4.62 -18.15 24.02
CA GLU A 349 -3.97 -19.17 23.19
C GLU A 349 -2.50 -18.82 22.88
N ILE A 350 -2.22 -17.55 22.57
CA ILE A 350 -0.85 -17.10 22.23
C ILE A 350 0.11 -17.33 23.40
N THR A 351 -0.31 -16.99 24.63
CA THR A 351 0.53 -17.10 25.84
C THR A 351 0.89 -18.55 26.20
N LYS A 352 0.24 -19.55 25.60
CA LYS A 352 0.62 -20.96 25.76
C LYS A 352 1.90 -21.31 24.99
N GLU A 353 2.16 -20.60 23.89
CA GLU A 353 3.27 -20.87 22.97
C GLU A 353 4.47 -19.96 23.23
N ILE A 354 4.24 -18.75 23.76
CA ILE A 354 5.31 -17.75 23.96
C ILE A 354 5.04 -16.84 25.17
N ASP A 355 6.11 -16.51 25.91
CA ASP A 355 6.06 -15.49 26.97
C ASP A 355 5.93 -14.10 26.37
N LEU A 356 4.84 -13.40 26.72
CA LEU A 356 4.49 -12.13 26.13
C LEU A 356 5.13 -10.91 26.81
N ARG A 357 5.80 -11.06 27.96
CA ARG A 357 6.29 -9.95 28.78
C ARG A 357 7.28 -9.02 28.07
N LYS A 358 8.08 -9.56 27.15
CA LYS A 358 9.09 -8.78 26.43
C LYS A 358 8.50 -7.92 25.30
N PHE A 359 7.31 -8.23 24.82
CA PHE A 359 6.71 -7.52 23.69
C PHE A 359 5.93 -6.29 24.15
N SER A 360 5.96 -5.24 23.33
CA SER A 360 5.05 -4.10 23.45
C SER A 360 3.78 -4.30 22.62
N THR A 361 3.92 -4.90 21.44
CA THR A 361 2.85 -5.04 20.45
C THR A 361 2.74 -6.46 19.92
N VAL A 362 1.51 -6.95 19.84
CA VAL A 362 1.14 -8.19 19.15
C VAL A 362 0.31 -7.86 17.92
N TYR A 363 0.81 -8.21 16.75
CA TYR A 363 0.03 -8.24 15.52
C TYR A 363 -0.47 -9.66 15.30
N PHE A 364 -1.70 -9.83 14.83
CA PHE A 364 -2.11 -11.12 14.33
C PHE A 364 -2.99 -11.02 13.10
N PHE A 365 -2.96 -12.07 12.27
CA PHE A 365 -3.73 -12.14 11.04
C PHE A 365 -4.33 -13.52 10.82
N TYR A 366 -5.31 -13.57 9.92
CA TYR A 366 -6.07 -14.77 9.58
C TYR A 366 -5.71 -15.29 8.19
N PRO A 367 -6.11 -16.52 7.80
CA PRO A 367 -5.95 -16.98 6.43
C PRO A 367 -6.65 -16.03 5.45
N ASP A 368 -6.07 -15.86 4.26
CA ASP A 368 -6.63 -14.97 3.24
C ASP A 368 -8.07 -15.39 2.88
N GLY A 369 -8.94 -14.39 2.67
CA GLY A 369 -10.37 -14.56 2.48
C GLY A 369 -11.20 -14.52 3.77
N GLU A 370 -10.58 -14.30 4.94
CA GLU A 370 -11.29 -14.10 6.19
C GLU A 370 -11.98 -12.72 6.25
N ILE A 371 -13.31 -12.71 6.32
CA ILE A 371 -14.12 -11.50 6.18
C ILE A 371 -15.18 -11.32 7.28
N THR A 372 -15.18 -12.19 8.29
CA THR A 372 -16.16 -12.18 9.39
C THR A 372 -15.73 -11.30 10.55
N PHE A 373 -14.42 -11.14 10.77
CA PHE A 373 -13.89 -10.31 11.84
C PHE A 373 -13.80 -8.83 11.46
N VAL A 374 -14.12 -7.96 12.42
CA VAL A 374 -13.67 -6.57 12.42
C VAL A 374 -12.28 -6.52 13.05
N ASP A 375 -11.42 -5.62 12.55
CA ASP A 375 -10.08 -5.45 13.08
C ASP A 375 -10.10 -4.86 14.50
N PHE A 376 -9.30 -5.44 15.40
CA PHE A 376 -8.99 -4.87 16.69
C PHE A 376 -7.87 -3.84 16.54
N ILE A 377 -8.12 -2.63 17.06
CA ILE A 377 -7.11 -1.58 17.18
C ILE A 377 -6.99 -1.21 18.66
N ILE A 378 -6.16 -1.96 19.38
CA ILE A 378 -6.06 -1.88 20.83
C ILE A 378 -4.72 -1.27 21.20
N ARG A 379 -4.76 -0.18 21.96
CA ARG A 379 -3.56 0.50 22.46
C ARG A 379 -3.51 0.46 23.98
N ASN A 380 -2.37 0.03 24.50
CA ASN A 380 -2.00 0.16 25.91
C ASN A 380 -3.00 -0.48 26.90
N GLN A 381 -3.55 -1.65 26.57
CA GLN A 381 -4.54 -2.36 27.40
C GLN A 381 -3.92 -3.50 28.20
N TRP A 382 -4.49 -3.76 29.38
CA TRP A 382 -4.12 -4.90 30.21
C TRP A 382 -4.73 -6.19 29.68
N PHE A 383 -3.91 -7.23 29.58
CA PHE A 383 -4.33 -8.60 29.27
C PHE A 383 -3.89 -9.54 30.37
N LYS A 384 -4.72 -10.56 30.62
CA LYS A 384 -4.29 -11.71 31.40
C LYS A 384 -3.44 -12.59 30.51
N VAL A 385 -2.31 -13.04 31.02
CA VAL A 385 -1.38 -13.96 30.36
C VAL A 385 -0.98 -15.05 31.35
N LYS A 386 -0.36 -16.12 30.86
CA LYS A 386 0.10 -17.23 31.71
C LYS A 386 1.06 -16.74 32.81
N GLU A 387 1.88 -15.73 32.50
CA GLU A 387 2.87 -15.15 33.40
C GLU A 387 2.30 -14.06 34.34
N GLY A 388 0.99 -13.78 34.29
CA GLY A 388 0.33 -12.77 35.12
C GLY A 388 -0.52 -11.79 34.32
N GLN A 389 -0.30 -10.49 34.52
CA GLN A 389 -0.95 -9.44 33.74
C GLN A 389 0.11 -8.55 33.11
N ILE A 390 -0.08 -8.22 31.84
CA ILE A 390 0.82 -7.35 31.09
C ILE A 390 0.02 -6.35 30.28
N GLN A 391 0.67 -5.24 29.94
CA GLN A 391 0.10 -4.21 29.07
C GLN A 391 0.61 -4.40 27.65
N LEU A 392 -0.30 -4.48 26.68
CA LEU A 392 0.03 -4.69 25.27
C LEU A 392 -0.74 -3.71 24.37
N ASN A 393 -0.14 -3.41 23.23
CA ASN A 393 -0.89 -3.05 22.03
C ASN A 393 -1.23 -4.34 21.27
N LEU A 394 -2.38 -4.34 20.61
CA LEU A 394 -2.83 -5.46 19.82
C LEU A 394 -3.53 -4.95 18.57
N PHE A 395 -3.05 -5.39 17.41
CA PHE A 395 -3.60 -5.03 16.12
C PHE A 395 -3.93 -6.29 15.34
N SER A 396 -5.21 -6.53 15.06
CA SER A 396 -5.62 -7.70 14.29
C SER A 396 -5.92 -7.35 12.84
N TRP A 397 -5.76 -8.35 11.96
CA TRP A 397 -6.39 -8.33 10.65
C TRP A 397 -7.92 -8.26 10.79
N GLY A 398 -8.59 -7.83 9.74
CA GLY A 398 -10.03 -7.71 9.72
C GLY A 398 -10.57 -7.50 8.30
N ARG A 399 -11.88 -7.65 8.15
CA ARG A 399 -12.56 -7.69 6.86
C ARG A 399 -12.30 -6.47 5.98
N ASN A 400 -12.15 -5.27 6.54
CA ASN A 400 -11.87 -4.08 5.73
C ASN A 400 -10.48 -4.17 5.10
N LEU A 401 -9.48 -4.63 5.85
CA LEU A 401 -8.12 -4.84 5.36
C LEU A 401 -8.09 -5.89 4.26
N GLU A 402 -8.88 -6.96 4.43
CA GLU A 402 -9.09 -8.01 3.45
C GLU A 402 -9.75 -7.47 2.17
N GLY A 403 -10.87 -6.75 2.31
CA GLY A 403 -11.60 -6.11 1.22
C GLY A 403 -10.77 -5.09 0.44
N MET A 404 -9.89 -4.39 1.14
CA MET A 404 -8.93 -3.46 0.56
C MET A 404 -7.66 -4.17 0.05
N GLU A 405 -7.53 -5.49 0.15
CA GLU A 405 -6.32 -6.22 -0.29
C GLU A 405 -5.03 -5.57 0.25
N THR A 406 -5.05 -5.18 1.53
CA THR A 406 -3.97 -4.41 2.16
C THR A 406 -2.73 -5.29 2.36
N LEU A 407 -1.53 -4.71 2.34
CA LEU A 407 -0.34 -5.45 2.77
C LEU A 407 -0.33 -5.53 4.29
N LYS A 408 -0.15 -6.74 4.83
CA LYS A 408 -0.18 -6.98 6.28
C LYS A 408 0.85 -6.13 7.02
N TRP A 409 2.10 -6.11 6.54
CA TRP A 409 3.14 -5.24 7.09
C TRP A 409 2.82 -3.73 7.02
N SER A 410 2.12 -3.25 5.99
CA SER A 410 1.83 -1.82 5.88
C SER A 410 0.80 -1.37 6.92
N TYR A 411 -0.17 -2.23 7.20
CA TYR A 411 -1.11 -2.03 8.31
C TYR A 411 -0.40 -2.02 9.66
N TYR A 412 0.54 -2.94 9.91
CA TYR A 412 1.29 -2.98 11.17
C TYR A 412 2.04 -1.68 11.43
N ILE A 413 2.73 -1.17 10.39
CA ILE A 413 3.45 0.11 10.48
C ILE A 413 2.47 1.25 10.73
N HIS A 414 1.38 1.35 9.96
CA HIS A 414 0.39 2.41 10.12
C HIS A 414 -0.14 2.51 11.55
N GLU A 415 -0.58 1.38 12.13
CA GLU A 415 -1.10 1.39 13.49
C GLU A 415 -0.02 1.69 14.54
N THR A 416 1.23 1.32 14.26
CA THR A 416 2.36 1.62 15.13
C THR A 416 2.75 3.09 15.12
N LEU A 417 2.64 3.77 13.97
CA LEU A 417 2.99 5.19 13.87
C LEU A 417 2.11 6.07 14.78
N HIS A 418 0.85 5.69 15.00
CA HIS A 418 -0.02 6.32 16.01
C HIS A 418 0.54 6.22 17.44
N ASP A 419 1.32 5.18 17.75
CA ASP A 419 1.89 4.98 19.09
C ASP A 419 3.04 5.95 19.39
N PHE A 420 3.61 6.60 18.36
CA PHE A 420 4.63 7.65 18.53
C PHE A 420 4.05 9.04 18.80
N ASN A 421 2.76 9.12 19.12
CA ASN A 421 2.04 10.34 19.52
C ASN A 421 1.98 11.42 18.42
N ILE A 422 1.84 11.01 17.15
CA ILE A 422 1.52 11.90 16.03
C ILE A 422 0.08 11.71 15.54
N SER A 423 -0.49 12.72 14.88
CA SER A 423 -1.89 12.69 14.42
C SER A 423 -2.11 11.86 13.16
N MET A 424 -1.12 11.84 12.26
CA MET A 424 -1.20 11.20 10.93
C MET A 424 -2.42 11.68 10.13
N HIS A 425 -2.88 10.89 9.16
CA HIS A 425 -4.12 11.12 8.39
C HIS A 425 -4.23 12.53 7.74
N ALA A 426 -3.11 13.18 7.49
CA ALA A 426 -3.01 14.37 6.66
C ALA A 426 -1.57 14.48 6.11
N PRO A 427 -1.35 15.17 4.98
CA PRO A 427 -2.37 15.73 4.08
C PRO A 427 -3.15 14.64 3.32
N GLY A 428 -4.46 14.84 3.15
CA GLY A 428 -5.31 13.93 2.36
C GLY A 428 -5.57 12.58 3.03
N ASN A 429 -6.47 12.51 4.01
CA ASN A 429 -6.79 11.25 4.69
C ASN A 429 -7.35 10.24 3.68
N GLY A 430 -6.67 9.10 3.51
CA GLY A 430 -7.02 8.08 2.52
C GLY A 430 -6.46 8.30 1.12
N TRP A 431 -5.70 9.38 0.87
CA TRP A 431 -5.02 9.58 -0.41
C TRP A 431 -3.89 8.55 -0.60
N PRO A 432 -3.57 8.15 -1.84
CA PRO A 432 -2.67 7.02 -2.11
C PRO A 432 -1.17 7.39 -2.01
N MET A 433 -0.81 8.47 -1.31
CA MET A 433 0.51 9.09 -1.35
C MET A 433 1.43 8.74 -0.18
N SER A 434 0.90 8.21 0.93
CA SER A 434 1.69 7.87 2.11
C SER A 434 1.03 6.80 2.95
N ILE A 435 1.87 5.97 3.61
CA ILE A 435 1.40 4.97 4.57
C ILE A 435 0.69 5.62 5.76
N GLY A 436 1.04 6.86 6.10
CA GLY A 436 0.45 7.59 7.22
C GLY A 436 -0.96 8.08 6.95
N THR A 437 -1.29 8.30 5.68
CA THR A 437 -2.62 8.75 5.25
C THR A 437 -3.47 7.58 4.76
N ASN A 438 -2.85 6.56 4.14
CA ASN A 438 -3.51 5.36 3.64
C ASN A 438 -2.55 4.16 3.56
N GLN A 439 -2.68 3.23 4.50
CA GLN A 439 -1.92 1.96 4.51
C GLN A 439 -2.21 1.04 3.30
N SER A 440 -3.31 1.29 2.60
CA SER A 440 -3.75 0.56 1.40
C SER A 440 -3.54 1.39 0.12
N GLY A 441 -2.77 2.48 0.20
CA GLY A 441 -2.46 3.39 -0.90
C GLY A 441 -1.57 2.79 -1.99
N ILE A 442 -1.13 3.64 -2.94
CA ILE A 442 -0.18 3.24 -3.99
C ILE A 442 1.25 3.37 -3.44
N SER A 443 1.57 4.56 -2.91
CA SER A 443 2.85 4.85 -2.27
C SER A 443 2.77 4.55 -0.79
N LEU A 444 3.75 3.80 -0.28
CA LEU A 444 3.88 3.44 1.14
C LEU A 444 5.05 4.17 1.81
N VAL A 445 5.38 5.37 1.33
CA VAL A 445 6.34 6.27 1.98
C VAL A 445 5.76 6.88 3.26
N LEU A 446 6.62 7.39 4.15
CA LEU A 446 6.21 8.36 5.17
C LEU A 446 6.32 9.78 4.59
N ASN A 447 5.37 10.68 4.84
CA ASN A 447 5.48 12.07 4.36
C ASN A 447 6.69 12.76 5.00
N ALA A 448 7.31 13.71 4.30
CA ALA A 448 8.54 14.32 4.78
C ALA A 448 8.35 15.15 6.06
N TRP A 449 7.20 15.81 6.25
CA TRP A 449 6.90 16.50 7.51
C TRP A 449 6.86 15.53 8.70
N GLU A 450 6.25 14.35 8.54
CA GLU A 450 6.20 13.33 9.59
C GLU A 450 7.60 12.76 9.88
N GLN A 451 8.41 12.52 8.84
CA GLN A 451 9.83 12.15 9.02
C GLN A 451 10.62 13.26 9.74
N PHE A 452 10.35 14.54 9.45
CA PHE A 452 11.00 15.67 10.11
C PHE A 452 10.58 15.80 11.58
N LEU A 453 9.29 15.62 11.90
CA LEU A 453 8.78 15.61 13.26
C LEU A 453 9.45 14.53 14.12
N PHE A 454 9.66 13.35 13.55
CA PHE A 454 10.34 12.25 14.22
C PHE A 454 11.85 12.42 14.39
N ASP A 455 12.42 13.47 13.79
CA ASP A 455 13.87 13.62 13.64
C ASP A 455 14.48 12.37 12.98
N TRP A 456 13.76 11.83 11.99
CA TRP A 456 14.11 10.67 11.18
C TRP A 456 14.67 11.09 9.82
N LEU A 457 14.20 12.21 9.28
CA LEU A 457 14.78 12.85 8.09
C LEU A 457 15.99 13.71 8.50
N PRO A 458 17.22 13.37 8.06
CA PRO A 458 18.41 14.16 8.36
C PRO A 458 18.28 15.61 7.88
N THR A 459 18.85 16.55 8.65
CA THR A 459 18.72 17.99 8.39
C THR A 459 19.38 18.43 7.09
N ASP A 460 20.37 17.70 6.58
CA ASP A 460 21.01 17.93 5.29
C ASP A 460 20.15 17.49 4.09
N GLN A 461 19.06 16.75 4.35
CA GLN A 461 18.04 16.39 3.36
C GLN A 461 16.84 17.35 3.36
N ILE A 462 16.90 18.43 4.15
CA ILE A 462 15.83 19.42 4.29
C ILE A 462 16.35 20.80 3.88
N TYR A 463 15.74 21.40 2.86
CA TYR A 463 15.91 22.81 2.57
C TYR A 463 14.90 23.62 3.40
N CYS A 464 15.36 24.60 4.18
CA CYS A 464 14.53 25.42 5.07
C CYS A 464 14.71 26.90 4.75
N ASP A 465 13.60 27.62 4.59
CA ASP A 465 13.54 29.06 4.38
C ASP A 465 12.38 29.71 5.17
N ASP A 466 12.39 31.04 5.25
CA ASP A 466 11.36 31.86 5.86
C ASP A 466 10.76 32.80 4.81
N ALA A 467 9.43 32.71 4.60
CA ALA A 467 8.72 33.55 3.65
C ALA A 467 8.95 35.06 3.91
N ALA A 468 9.22 35.48 5.15
CA ALA A 468 9.52 36.87 5.45
C ALA A 468 10.79 37.36 4.74
N THR A 469 11.83 36.53 4.65
CA THR A 469 13.15 36.86 4.08
C THR A 469 13.47 36.17 2.76
N LEU A 470 12.53 35.38 2.23
CA LEU A 470 12.68 34.55 1.05
C LEU A 470 13.29 35.34 -0.13
N LYS A 471 14.36 34.78 -0.68
CA LYS A 471 14.95 35.16 -1.96
C LYS A 471 14.71 34.04 -2.96
N LYS A 472 14.83 34.35 -4.25
CA LYS A 472 14.73 33.34 -5.30
C LYS A 472 15.78 32.24 -5.08
N ALA A 473 15.34 30.99 -5.04
CA ALA A 473 16.18 29.81 -4.85
C ALA A 473 15.77 28.70 -5.82
N THR A 474 16.74 27.84 -6.19
CA THR A 474 16.50 26.68 -7.06
C THR A 474 16.98 25.43 -6.34
N ILE A 475 16.07 24.49 -6.09
CA ILE A 475 16.25 23.36 -5.20
C ILE A 475 15.85 22.07 -5.93
N SER A 476 16.76 21.11 -5.99
CA SER A 476 16.44 19.76 -6.46
C SER A 476 15.92 18.89 -5.32
N LEU A 477 14.91 18.08 -5.62
CA LEU A 477 14.27 17.15 -4.71
C LEU A 477 14.33 15.74 -5.30
N SER A 478 14.67 14.76 -4.48
CA SER A 478 14.49 13.36 -4.82
C SER A 478 13.13 12.86 -4.37
N PRO A 479 12.41 12.06 -5.19
CA PRO A 479 11.14 11.48 -4.79
C PRO A 479 11.22 10.76 -3.45
N LEU A 480 10.17 10.88 -2.63
CA LEU A 480 10.09 10.17 -1.34
C LEU A 480 10.12 8.64 -1.53
N GLU A 481 9.62 8.16 -2.67
CA GLU A 481 9.55 6.73 -2.99
C GLU A 481 10.91 6.08 -3.23
N ARG A 482 11.94 6.89 -3.49
CA ARG A 482 13.29 6.43 -3.79
C ARG A 482 14.14 6.38 -2.54
N GLU A 483 14.87 5.29 -2.38
CA GLU A 483 15.91 5.21 -1.38
C GLU A 483 17.20 5.90 -1.83
N ASP A 484 17.45 7.09 -1.28
CA ASP A 484 18.73 7.79 -1.39
C ASP A 484 18.94 8.74 -0.20
N ARG A 485 20.02 9.53 -0.25
CA ARG A 485 20.40 10.55 0.74
C ARG A 485 20.35 11.97 0.19
N GLN A 486 19.52 12.18 -0.83
CA GLN A 486 19.34 13.48 -1.47
C GLN A 486 18.29 14.31 -0.72
N THR A 487 18.22 15.61 -0.99
CA THR A 487 17.17 16.46 -0.41
C THR A 487 15.77 15.90 -0.73
N LYS A 488 14.96 15.65 0.31
CA LYS A 488 13.60 15.07 0.21
C LYS A 488 12.50 16.12 0.37
N MET A 489 12.84 17.24 0.99
CA MET A 489 11.87 18.24 1.44
C MET A 489 12.41 19.65 1.26
N ALA A 490 11.56 20.55 0.76
CA ALA A 490 11.72 21.97 1.01
C ALA A 490 10.58 22.45 1.93
N VAL A 491 10.93 23.25 2.94
CA VAL A 491 9.98 23.84 3.88
C VAL A 491 10.17 25.35 3.94
N ILE A 492 9.07 26.08 3.78
CA ILE A 492 9.04 27.53 3.83
C ILE A 492 8.11 27.92 4.96
N LYS A 493 8.66 28.48 6.03
CA LYS A 493 7.85 29.00 7.13
C LYS A 493 7.01 30.18 6.64
N LEU A 494 5.71 30.14 6.90
CA LEU A 494 4.77 31.23 6.61
C LEU A 494 4.46 32.07 7.86
N SER A 495 4.31 31.41 9.00
CA SER A 495 3.98 32.04 10.28
C SER A 495 4.53 31.24 11.45
N LYS A 496 4.11 31.54 12.68
CA LYS A 496 4.47 30.74 13.86
C LYS A 496 3.87 29.33 13.85
N THR A 497 2.73 29.15 13.18
CA THR A 497 1.95 27.91 13.15
C THR A 497 1.78 27.33 11.75
N LYS A 498 2.26 28.03 10.71
CA LYS A 498 2.11 27.59 9.32
C LYS A 498 3.43 27.48 8.56
N ALA A 499 3.52 26.48 7.69
CA ALA A 499 4.59 26.34 6.71
C ALA A 499 4.09 25.66 5.44
N ILE A 500 4.71 26.01 4.31
CA ILE A 500 4.59 25.24 3.07
C ILE A 500 5.60 24.12 3.11
N VAL A 501 5.16 22.91 2.78
CA VAL A 501 6.03 21.76 2.53
C VAL A 501 5.93 21.38 1.06
N VAL A 502 7.08 21.08 0.46
CA VAL A 502 7.22 20.68 -0.94
C VAL A 502 7.96 19.34 -1.00
N GLU A 503 7.35 18.38 -1.69
CA GLU A 503 7.83 17.01 -1.83
C GLU A 503 7.76 16.59 -3.30
N ALA A 504 8.73 15.78 -3.72
CA ALA A 504 8.69 15.12 -5.03
C ALA A 504 8.11 13.72 -4.86
N HIS A 505 7.35 13.28 -5.85
CA HIS A 505 6.80 11.93 -5.92
C HIS A 505 7.07 11.28 -7.28
N GLY A 506 7.22 9.96 -7.29
CA GLY A 506 7.45 9.20 -8.51
C GLY A 506 7.27 7.69 -8.35
N ILE A 507 7.44 6.97 -9.45
CA ILE A 507 7.45 5.50 -9.44
C ILE A 507 8.84 5.01 -9.05
N ASP A 508 8.98 4.46 -7.85
CA ASP A 508 10.23 3.90 -7.33
C ASP A 508 9.92 2.82 -6.25
N LYS A 509 10.92 2.36 -5.49
CA LYS A 509 10.82 1.22 -4.56
C LYS A 509 9.52 1.18 -3.75
N TRP A 510 9.15 2.29 -3.12
CA TRP A 510 8.03 2.35 -2.17
C TRP A 510 6.65 2.61 -2.80
N SER A 511 6.57 2.79 -4.13
CA SER A 511 5.31 2.87 -4.89
C SER A 511 5.17 1.78 -5.96
N ASN A 512 6.24 1.03 -6.23
CA ASN A 512 6.29 -0.05 -7.21
C ASN A 512 6.02 -1.46 -6.61
N LEU A 513 5.22 -1.51 -5.55
CA LEU A 513 4.87 -2.76 -4.85
C LEU A 513 3.78 -3.56 -5.58
N LYS A 514 2.97 -2.88 -6.41
CA LYS A 514 1.96 -3.48 -7.32
C LYS A 514 0.92 -4.38 -6.65
N PHE A 515 0.65 -4.17 -5.37
CA PHE A 515 -0.34 -4.95 -4.62
C PHE A 515 -1.75 -4.46 -4.93
N GLY A 516 -2.71 -5.39 -4.98
CA GLY A 516 -4.10 -5.08 -5.29
C GLY A 516 -4.32 -4.33 -6.62
N ASP A 517 -3.42 -4.49 -7.59
CA ASP A 517 -3.39 -3.74 -8.87
C ASP A 517 -3.34 -2.22 -8.70
N ARG A 518 -2.76 -1.76 -7.59
CA ARG A 518 -2.51 -0.36 -7.31
C ARG A 518 -1.14 0.02 -7.83
N GLU A 519 -1.14 0.93 -8.79
CA GLU A 519 0.06 1.50 -9.38
C GLU A 519 -0.23 2.95 -9.74
N PHE A 520 0.78 3.81 -9.70
CA PHE A 520 0.65 5.11 -10.32
C PHE A 520 0.53 4.95 -11.85
N PRO A 521 -0.14 5.89 -12.54
CA PRO A 521 -0.19 5.90 -13.99
C PRO A 521 1.21 5.88 -14.60
N ALA A 522 1.36 5.26 -15.77
CA ALA A 522 2.66 5.20 -16.43
C ALA A 522 3.25 6.61 -16.69
N GLY A 523 4.54 6.78 -16.40
CA GLY A 523 5.23 8.07 -16.47
C GLY A 523 4.87 9.04 -15.34
N PHE A 524 4.28 8.56 -14.25
CA PHE A 524 3.98 9.39 -13.07
C PHE A 524 5.25 9.93 -12.43
N TYR A 525 5.27 11.25 -12.31
CA TYR A 525 6.26 12.03 -11.60
C TYR A 525 5.62 13.37 -11.25
N GLY A 526 6.21 14.09 -10.29
CA GLY A 526 5.89 15.50 -10.12
C GLY A 526 6.24 16.01 -8.73
N VAL A 527 5.93 17.28 -8.54
CA VAL A 527 6.05 17.95 -7.25
C VAL A 527 4.64 18.19 -6.70
N MET A 528 4.47 17.87 -5.43
CA MET A 528 3.27 18.19 -4.66
C MET A 528 3.64 19.11 -3.51
N THR A 529 2.69 19.92 -3.07
CA THR A 529 2.88 20.79 -1.91
C THR A 529 1.64 20.78 -1.05
N TYR A 530 1.85 20.91 0.26
CA TYR A 530 0.81 21.09 1.24
C TYR A 530 1.19 22.17 2.23
N VAL A 531 0.17 22.78 2.83
CA VAL A 531 0.35 23.71 3.94
C VAL A 531 0.11 22.96 5.23
N VAL A 532 1.11 22.97 6.11
CA VAL A 532 0.98 22.59 7.51
C VAL A 532 0.43 23.78 8.28
N ASP A 533 -0.55 23.52 9.14
CA ASP A 533 -1.20 24.50 10.02
C ASP A 533 -1.46 23.86 11.40
N LEU A 534 -0.62 24.20 12.38
CA LEU A 534 -0.72 23.63 13.72
C LEU A 534 -2.03 23.99 14.42
N ASP A 535 -2.70 25.08 14.03
CA ASP A 535 -3.97 25.52 14.63
C ASP A 535 -5.15 24.63 14.21
N LYS A 536 -4.97 23.82 13.16
CA LYS A 536 -5.95 22.85 12.66
C LYS A 536 -5.69 21.42 13.15
N ASN A 537 -4.80 21.25 14.14
CA ASN A 537 -4.58 19.93 14.73
C ASN A 537 -5.82 19.45 15.48
N ALA A 538 -6.45 18.40 14.98
CA ALA A 538 -7.60 17.75 15.60
C ALA A 538 -7.53 16.24 15.35
N ALA A 539 -8.23 15.48 16.20
CA ALA A 539 -8.40 14.05 15.99
C ALA A 539 -9.09 13.82 14.62
N PRO A 540 -8.63 12.86 13.81
CA PRO A 540 -9.24 12.57 12.52
C PRO A 540 -10.75 12.31 12.64
N PRO A 541 -11.59 12.89 11.77
CA PRO A 541 -13.03 12.73 11.86
C PRO A 541 -13.43 11.28 11.60
N ILE A 542 -14.40 10.78 12.37
CA ILE A 542 -14.97 9.43 12.22
C ILE A 542 -16.49 9.47 12.31
N ASN A 543 -17.16 8.48 11.72
CA ASN A 543 -18.57 8.19 11.98
C ASN A 543 -18.75 7.42 13.30
N SER A 544 -19.99 7.27 13.76
CA SER A 544 -20.34 6.54 14.99
C SER A 544 -19.90 5.08 14.99
N ASP A 545 -19.78 4.47 13.81
CA ASP A 545 -19.32 3.10 13.62
C ASP A 545 -17.78 2.96 13.55
N GLY A 546 -17.04 4.05 13.76
CA GLY A 546 -15.58 4.07 13.75
C GLY A 546 -14.95 4.17 12.36
N THR A 547 -15.73 4.32 11.28
CA THR A 547 -15.17 4.63 9.96
C THR A 547 -14.59 6.02 9.89
N SER A 548 -13.44 6.19 9.22
CA SER A 548 -12.88 7.54 9.05
C SER A 548 -13.57 8.30 7.92
N LEU A 549 -13.74 9.60 8.16
CA LEU A 549 -14.21 10.58 7.19
C LEU A 549 -13.03 11.30 6.55
N SER A 550 -13.25 11.91 5.38
CA SER A 550 -12.28 12.84 4.79
C SER A 550 -12.15 14.08 5.67
N ASN A 551 -10.93 14.62 5.72
CA ASN A 551 -10.57 15.87 6.40
C ASN A 551 -9.75 16.77 5.48
N ASP A 552 -9.73 16.50 4.17
CA ASP A 552 -8.70 17.01 3.26
C ASP A 552 -8.65 18.53 3.17
N ASP A 553 -9.77 19.20 3.41
CA ASP A 553 -9.87 20.68 3.38
C ASP A 553 -9.79 21.31 4.80
N TRP A 554 -9.84 20.49 5.84
CA TRP A 554 -9.84 20.91 7.24
C TRP A 554 -9.04 19.96 8.13
N ALA A 555 -7.75 19.83 7.83
CA ALA A 555 -6.77 19.07 8.60
C ALA A 555 -5.54 19.93 8.93
N TRP A 556 -4.66 19.40 9.78
CA TRP A 556 -3.38 20.00 10.13
C TRP A 556 -2.42 20.12 8.95
N ALA A 557 -2.64 19.37 7.86
CA ALA A 557 -1.95 19.54 6.59
C ALA A 557 -2.93 19.40 5.42
N VAL A 558 -2.82 20.28 4.42
CA VAL A 558 -3.74 20.31 3.27
C VAL A 558 -2.97 20.48 1.96
N PHE A 559 -3.15 19.54 1.02
CA PHE A 559 -2.57 19.63 -0.32
C PHE A 559 -3.07 20.87 -1.08
N GLN A 560 -2.18 21.52 -1.79
CA GLN A 560 -2.47 22.72 -2.59
C GLN A 560 -2.62 22.34 -4.06
N GLN A 561 -3.56 23.00 -4.74
CA GLN A 561 -3.81 22.76 -6.16
C GLN A 561 -2.78 23.50 -7.03
N VAL A 562 -2.48 22.91 -8.19
CA VAL A 562 -1.62 23.54 -9.20
C VAL A 562 -2.28 24.81 -9.74
N GLN A 563 -1.51 25.91 -9.81
CA GLN A 563 -1.99 27.17 -10.37
C GLN A 563 -2.33 26.99 -11.86
N GLY A 564 -3.58 27.31 -12.22
CA GLY A 564 -4.08 27.15 -13.59
C GLY A 564 -4.67 25.77 -13.90
N GLY A 565 -4.73 24.86 -12.92
CA GLY A 565 -5.28 23.52 -13.07
C GLY A 565 -4.26 22.48 -13.54
N SER A 566 -4.72 21.24 -13.73
CA SER A 566 -3.84 20.13 -14.08
C SER A 566 -3.26 20.23 -15.50
N SER A 567 -1.94 20.05 -15.63
CA SER A 567 -1.24 19.86 -16.91
C SER A 567 -0.96 18.39 -17.24
N ASN A 568 -1.54 17.45 -16.51
CA ASN A 568 -1.30 16.02 -16.69
C ASN A 568 -2.64 15.26 -16.81
N ARG A 569 -2.55 13.94 -16.96
CA ARG A 569 -3.72 13.04 -16.98
C ARG A 569 -3.57 11.90 -15.98
N PHE A 570 -3.00 12.19 -14.82
CA PHE A 570 -2.87 11.23 -13.72
C PHE A 570 -4.21 11.04 -12.99
N ASN A 571 -5.19 10.54 -13.74
CA ASN A 571 -6.59 10.46 -13.36
C ASN A 571 -6.83 9.40 -12.27
N ILE A 572 -6.49 9.75 -11.04
CA ILE A 572 -6.73 8.96 -9.84
C ILE A 572 -7.75 9.71 -9.00
N SER A 573 -8.93 9.11 -8.79
CA SER A 573 -9.89 9.63 -7.82
C SER A 573 -9.30 9.47 -6.42
N VAL A 574 -9.32 10.55 -5.64
CA VAL A 574 -8.86 10.57 -4.24
C VAL A 574 -10.02 10.78 -3.26
N GLY A 575 -11.26 10.58 -3.73
CA GLY A 575 -12.49 10.81 -2.97
C GLY A 575 -13.06 12.21 -3.17
N ASN A 576 -14.30 12.44 -2.71
CA ASN A 576 -14.99 13.74 -2.78
C ASN A 576 -14.98 14.41 -4.16
N GLN A 577 -15.06 13.62 -5.24
CA GLN A 577 -14.98 14.09 -6.64
C GLN A 577 -13.66 14.81 -7.00
N LYS A 578 -12.61 14.67 -6.18
CA LYS A 578 -11.28 15.22 -6.43
C LYS A 578 -10.44 14.26 -7.25
N ASN A 579 -9.59 14.82 -8.10
CA ASN A 579 -8.62 14.08 -8.90
C ASN A 579 -7.21 14.44 -8.43
N LEU A 580 -6.36 13.43 -8.22
CA LEU A 580 -4.96 13.62 -7.86
C LEU A 580 -4.23 14.52 -8.87
N ALA A 581 -4.60 14.44 -10.15
CA ALA A 581 -4.03 15.24 -11.23
C ALA A 581 -4.00 16.75 -10.95
N ASP A 582 -4.96 17.27 -10.19
CA ASP A 582 -5.09 18.70 -9.86
C ASP A 582 -4.07 19.18 -8.82
N TYR A 583 -3.39 18.25 -8.15
CA TYR A 583 -2.45 18.50 -7.05
C TYR A 583 -1.00 18.15 -7.40
N VAL A 584 -0.76 17.60 -8.60
CA VAL A 584 0.57 17.18 -9.07
C VAL A 584 1.08 18.16 -10.12
N ALA A 585 2.08 18.96 -9.77
CA ALA A 585 2.76 19.83 -10.73
C ALA A 585 3.76 19.02 -11.57
N VAL A 586 3.67 19.15 -12.88
CA VAL A 586 4.64 18.63 -13.85
C VAL A 586 5.52 19.77 -14.38
N LEU A 587 6.56 19.45 -15.17
CA LEU A 587 7.54 20.44 -15.62
C LEU A 587 6.89 21.70 -16.20
N GLY A 588 7.20 22.86 -15.63
CA GLY A 588 6.69 24.17 -16.01
C GLY A 588 5.49 24.66 -15.19
N ASP A 589 4.79 23.77 -14.48
CA ASP A 589 3.69 24.13 -13.58
C ASP A 589 4.19 24.86 -12.34
N SER A 590 3.29 25.55 -11.66
CA SER A 590 3.59 26.21 -10.39
C SER A 590 2.44 26.15 -9.39
N PHE A 591 2.77 26.34 -8.12
CA PHE A 591 1.85 26.65 -7.04
C PHE A 591 2.04 28.12 -6.63
N LEU A 592 0.96 28.76 -6.17
CA LEU A 592 1.00 30.08 -5.54
C LEU A 592 0.27 30.00 -4.21
N ILE A 593 1.01 30.10 -3.12
CA ILE A 593 0.52 29.86 -1.76
C ILE A 593 0.95 31.03 -0.88
N GLU A 594 -0.01 31.82 -0.40
CA GLU A 594 0.23 32.97 0.50
C GLU A 594 1.40 33.89 0.04
N GLY A 595 1.49 34.17 -1.27
CA GLY A 595 2.53 35.04 -1.85
C GLY A 595 3.88 34.36 -2.15
N VAL A 596 3.99 33.06 -1.91
CA VAL A 596 5.15 32.23 -2.30
C VAL A 596 4.81 31.43 -3.55
N ARG A 597 5.63 31.58 -4.59
CA ARG A 597 5.55 30.83 -5.84
C ARG A 597 6.54 29.66 -5.80
N ILE A 598 6.07 28.46 -6.12
CA ILE A 598 6.89 27.25 -6.28
C ILE A 598 6.68 26.74 -7.69
N LYS A 599 7.71 26.79 -8.54
CA LYS A 599 7.62 26.37 -9.94
C LYS A 599 8.53 25.18 -10.20
N LEU A 600 8.02 24.14 -10.86
CA LEU A 600 8.85 23.02 -11.31
C LEU A 600 9.60 23.43 -12.59
N VAL A 601 10.93 23.53 -12.52
CA VAL A 601 11.78 24.09 -13.60
C VAL A 601 12.68 23.07 -14.29
N ALA A 602 12.91 21.90 -13.70
CA ALA A 602 13.57 20.77 -14.36
C ALA A 602 13.04 19.44 -13.84
N THR A 603 13.13 18.40 -14.67
CA THR A 603 12.77 17.02 -14.33
C THR A 603 13.73 16.03 -15.01
N GLY A 604 13.75 14.80 -14.52
CA GLY A 604 14.50 13.68 -15.07
C GLY A 604 14.71 12.65 -13.99
N ASP A 605 15.96 12.53 -13.53
CA ASP A 605 16.29 11.73 -12.35
C ASP A 605 15.73 12.33 -11.06
N TYR A 606 15.65 13.65 -10.99
CA TYR A 606 15.20 14.44 -9.84
C TYR A 606 14.38 15.62 -10.32
N GLU A 607 13.60 16.18 -9.40
CA GLU A 607 12.69 17.28 -9.71
C GLU A 607 13.27 18.57 -9.14
N THR A 608 13.46 19.59 -9.97
CA THR A 608 14.06 20.86 -9.54
C THR A 608 13.01 21.95 -9.50
N ILE A 609 12.79 22.53 -8.33
CA ILE A 609 11.86 23.64 -8.12
C ILE A 609 12.60 24.96 -8.04
N GLU A 610 11.94 26.02 -8.48
CA GLU A 610 12.27 27.41 -8.18
C GLU A 610 11.27 27.94 -7.15
N ILE A 611 11.78 28.50 -6.07
CA ILE A 611 10.99 29.13 -5.01
C ILE A 611 11.25 30.63 -5.07
N SER A 612 10.19 31.45 -5.12
CA SER A 612 10.30 32.91 -5.12
C SER A 612 9.12 33.57 -4.43
N LYS A 613 9.25 34.84 -4.09
CA LYS A 613 8.08 35.69 -3.79
C LYS A 613 7.40 36.09 -5.10
N ASP A 614 6.08 36.16 -5.08
CA ASP A 614 5.27 36.71 -6.19
C ASP A 614 5.10 38.23 -6.08
#